data_AF-A0AAU5G651-F1
#
_entry.id   AF-A0AAU5G651-F1
#
_cell.length_a   1.000
_cell.length_b   1.000
_cell.length_c   1.000
_cell.angle_alpha   90.00
_cell.angle_beta   90.00
_cell.angle_gamma   90.00
#
_symmetry.space_group_name_H-M   'P 1'
#
loop_
_entity.id
_entity.type
_entity.pdbx_description
1 polymer ?
#
loop_
_entity_poly.entity_id
_entity_poly.type
_entity_poly.pdbx_seq_one_letter_code
_entity_poly.pdbx_strand_id
1 'polypeptide(L)'
;MHSTRTRLRHGALTACAAALTLLAVGCSKESAGAQDDGCRDNGHWSQRERAAWLRTAVAFRGTAADVADPSYDKASVVVRAGRTGDVRVLCQPLAVQVEFWTLTATTTGTETSFVMRYRLSTDGSRARTVGFPAGLPAGQDGSCTRVLVAAYPGAPLADGELPWTTRDLATSGETDVRFGTARIGAYRLLPPQDSAPCDAGRSTTSPSPAGSTAWNINHP
;
A
#
# COMPACT_ATOMS: atom_id res chain seq x y z
N MET A 1 75.79 0.91 60.43
CA MET A 1 76.16 -0.37 61.08
C MET A 1 75.12 -1.42 60.73
N HIS A 2 75.60 -2.66 60.61
CA HIS A 2 75.02 -3.81 59.94
C HIS A 2 73.66 -4.32 60.41
N SER A 3 72.94 -4.93 59.46
CA SER A 3 72.16 -6.20 59.48
C SER A 3 71.28 -6.50 60.71
N THR A 4 70.06 -7.04 60.56
CA THR A 4 69.86 -8.45 60.20
C THR A 4 68.42 -8.77 59.77
N ARG A 5 68.33 -9.63 58.75
CA ARG A 5 67.13 -10.25 58.15
C ARG A 5 66.34 -11.11 59.13
N THR A 6 65.06 -11.29 58.86
CA THR A 6 64.40 -12.60 59.00
C THR A 6 63.36 -12.79 57.89
N ARG A 7 63.49 -13.93 57.20
CA ARG A 7 62.58 -14.44 56.17
C ARG A 7 61.37 -15.07 56.84
N LEU A 8 60.23 -15.11 56.14
CA LEU A 8 59.40 -16.33 56.06
C LEU A 8 58.51 -16.26 54.82
N ARG A 9 58.67 -17.27 53.96
CA ARG A 9 57.79 -17.63 52.84
C ARG A 9 56.54 -18.31 53.40
N HIS A 10 55.39 -18.13 52.76
CA HIS A 10 54.28 -19.08 52.48
C HIS A 10 53.35 -18.28 51.53
N GLY A 11 52.89 -18.72 50.36
CA GLY A 11 52.50 -20.04 49.91
C GLY A 11 50.98 -20.05 49.71
N ALA A 12 50.53 -20.37 48.48
CA ALA A 12 49.14 -20.60 48.03
C ALA A 12 48.27 -19.33 47.84
N LEU A 13 47.86 -18.92 46.62
CA LEU A 13 46.99 -19.52 45.58
C LEU A 13 45.64 -18.76 45.57
N THR A 14 45.08 -18.64 44.36
CA THR A 14 43.67 -18.32 44.05
C THR A 14 43.20 -16.87 44.28
N ALA A 15 43.15 -16.08 43.21
CA ALA A 15 41.90 -15.79 42.49
C ALA A 15 42.14 -14.72 41.41
N CYS A 16 42.16 -15.15 40.14
CA CYS A 16 41.92 -14.25 39.01
C CYS A 16 40.43 -13.97 38.93
N ALA A 17 40.03 -12.72 39.12
CA ALA A 17 38.83 -12.18 38.49
C ALA A 17 39.09 -10.69 38.23
N ALA A 18 39.54 -10.41 37.01
CA ALA A 18 39.65 -9.06 36.52
C ALA A 18 38.25 -8.46 36.39
N ALA A 19 38.07 -7.29 37.00
CA ALA A 19 36.94 -6.42 36.75
C ALA A 19 37.02 -5.87 35.31
N LEU A 20 35.93 -5.99 34.56
CA LEU A 20 35.66 -5.16 33.38
C LEU A 20 34.26 -4.58 33.53
N THR A 21 34.27 -3.28 33.80
CA THR A 21 33.13 -2.37 33.82
C THR A 21 32.68 -2.00 32.39
N LEU A 22 31.37 -1.73 32.27
CA LEU A 22 30.66 -0.94 31.25
C LEU A 22 30.34 -1.59 29.89
N LEU A 23 29.03 -1.79 29.64
CA LEU A 23 28.28 -1.15 28.54
C LEU A 23 26.78 -1.43 28.70
N ALA A 24 26.04 -0.41 29.12
CA ALA A 24 24.60 -0.33 28.94
C ALA A 24 24.32 0.13 27.50
N VAL A 25 24.05 -0.79 26.57
CA VAL A 25 23.39 -0.49 25.28
C VAL A 25 22.61 -1.73 24.82
N GLY A 26 21.27 -1.61 24.89
CA GLY A 26 20.30 -2.06 23.88
C GLY A 26 20.38 -3.47 23.31
N CYS A 27 19.48 -4.34 23.77
CA CYS A 27 18.83 -5.35 22.93
C CYS A 27 17.32 -5.34 23.20
N SER A 28 16.66 -4.23 22.80
CA SER A 28 15.21 -4.23 22.59
C SER A 28 14.93 -5.09 21.35
N LYS A 29 14.67 -6.38 21.55
CA LYS A 29 14.20 -7.24 20.46
C LYS A 29 13.23 -8.29 20.98
N GLU A 30 12.14 -7.80 21.56
CA GLU A 30 10.96 -8.63 21.75
C GLU A 30 9.72 -7.77 21.60
N SER A 31 9.34 -7.56 20.35
CA SER A 31 7.95 -7.28 19.99
C SER A 31 7.41 -8.52 19.28
N ALA A 32 7.44 -9.65 19.98
CA ALA A 32 6.57 -10.78 19.69
C ALA A 32 5.16 -10.40 20.18
N GLY A 33 4.51 -9.50 19.45
CA GLY A 33 3.11 -9.14 19.70
C GLY A 33 2.18 -10.21 19.14
N ALA A 34 2.25 -11.41 19.70
CA ALA A 34 1.13 -12.35 19.67
C ALA A 34 0.55 -12.32 21.08
N GLN A 35 -0.59 -11.66 21.25
CA GLN A 35 -1.25 -11.54 22.54
C GLN A 35 -2.67 -12.11 22.40
N ASP A 36 -2.83 -13.32 22.96
CA ASP A 36 -3.99 -14.10 23.43
C ASP A 36 -5.43 -13.96 22.89
N ASP A 37 -5.79 -13.02 22.00
CA ASP A 37 -7.19 -12.76 21.59
C ASP A 37 -7.52 -13.08 20.12
N GLY A 38 -6.65 -13.82 19.41
CA GLY A 38 -6.94 -14.31 18.05
C GLY A 38 -7.06 -13.23 16.96
N CYS A 39 -6.79 -11.95 17.28
CA CYS A 39 -6.62 -10.83 16.35
C CYS A 39 -5.22 -10.20 16.49
N ARG A 40 -4.79 -9.46 15.46
CA ARG A 40 -3.49 -8.79 15.42
C ARG A 40 -3.66 -7.35 15.88
N ASP A 41 -2.98 -7.00 16.97
CA ASP A 41 -3.00 -5.62 17.46
C ASP A 41 -2.41 -4.65 16.43
N ASN A 42 -3.10 -3.53 16.25
CA ASN A 42 -2.80 -2.50 15.27
C ASN A 42 -3.01 -1.07 15.78
N GLY A 43 -3.25 -0.88 17.08
CA GLY A 43 -3.48 0.46 17.66
C GLY A 43 -2.31 1.42 17.45
N HIS A 44 -1.09 0.90 17.44
CA HIS A 44 0.15 1.69 17.32
C HIS A 44 0.80 1.64 15.94
N TRP A 45 0.18 1.02 14.95
CA TRP A 45 0.79 0.87 13.64
C TRP A 45 1.02 2.21 12.96
N SER A 46 2.25 2.37 12.45
CA SER A 46 2.64 3.41 11.52
C SER A 46 1.88 3.29 10.18
N GLN A 47 1.89 4.36 9.39
CA GLN A 47 1.29 4.35 8.05
C GLN A 47 1.89 3.26 7.15
N ARG A 48 3.19 2.98 7.29
CA ARG A 48 3.88 1.94 6.50
C ARG A 48 3.42 0.54 6.87
N GLU A 49 3.17 0.28 8.15
CA GLU A 49 2.67 -1.03 8.61
C GLU A 49 1.23 -1.26 8.16
N ARG A 50 0.38 -0.22 8.24
CA ARG A 50 -1.00 -0.28 7.70
C ARG A 50 -0.99 -0.54 6.19
N ALA A 51 -0.12 0.14 5.45
CA ALA A 51 0.07 -0.10 4.02
C ALA A 51 0.61 -1.52 3.73
N ALA A 52 1.52 -2.03 4.55
CA ALA A 52 2.05 -3.38 4.44
C ALA A 52 0.99 -4.46 4.61
N TRP A 53 0.08 -4.26 5.57
CA TRP A 53 -1.05 -5.15 5.71
C TRP A 53 -1.95 -5.12 4.47
N LEU A 54 -2.28 -3.92 3.97
CA LEU A 54 -3.10 -3.76 2.77
C LEU A 54 -2.48 -4.41 1.52
N ARG A 55 -1.15 -4.37 1.35
CA ARG A 55 -0.44 -5.08 0.26
C ARG A 55 -0.83 -6.56 0.18
N THR A 56 -1.08 -7.19 1.32
CA THR A 56 -1.44 -8.60 1.40
C THR A 56 -2.94 -8.85 1.44
N ALA A 57 -3.73 -7.81 1.68
CA ALA A 57 -5.18 -7.90 1.89
C ALA A 57 -6.01 -7.41 0.69
N VAL A 58 -5.40 -6.68 -0.24
CA VAL A 58 -6.07 -6.14 -1.42
C VAL A 58 -5.85 -7.06 -2.61
N ALA A 59 -6.92 -7.39 -3.31
CA ALA A 59 -6.90 -8.06 -4.59
C ALA A 59 -7.74 -7.31 -5.62
N PHE A 60 -7.16 -7.07 -6.80
CA PHE A 60 -7.86 -6.53 -7.96
C PHE A 60 -8.40 -7.69 -8.82
N ARG A 61 -9.69 -7.66 -9.14
CA ARG A 61 -10.40 -8.69 -9.92
C ARG A 61 -10.95 -8.09 -11.20
N GLY A 62 -11.03 -8.89 -12.27
CA GLY A 62 -11.65 -8.48 -13.54
C GLY A 62 -10.94 -7.34 -14.26
N THR A 63 -9.64 -7.12 -14.01
CA THR A 63 -8.86 -6.03 -14.60
C THR A 63 -7.90 -6.49 -15.71
N ALA A 64 -8.08 -7.72 -16.21
CA ALA A 64 -7.19 -8.34 -17.18
C ALA A 64 -7.68 -8.01 -18.60
N ALA A 65 -6.78 -7.90 -19.57
CA ALA A 65 -7.06 -7.42 -20.93
C ALA A 65 -7.65 -8.51 -21.86
N ASP A 66 -7.90 -9.69 -21.32
CA ASP A 66 -8.19 -10.94 -22.02
C ASP A 66 -9.68 -11.16 -22.32
N VAL A 67 -10.50 -10.10 -22.32
CA VAL A 67 -11.94 -10.18 -22.52
C VAL A 67 -12.37 -9.52 -23.83
N ALA A 68 -13.22 -10.21 -24.60
CA ALA A 68 -13.80 -9.77 -25.87
C ALA A 68 -14.76 -8.56 -25.77
N ASP A 69 -15.00 -8.06 -24.56
CA ASP A 69 -15.80 -6.87 -24.28
C ASP A 69 -14.90 -5.90 -23.49
N PRO A 70 -14.52 -4.74 -24.05
CA PRO A 70 -13.51 -3.86 -23.45
C PRO A 70 -14.15 -3.02 -22.33
N SER A 71 -14.54 -3.66 -21.22
CA SER A 71 -15.23 -3.01 -20.10
C SER A 71 -14.68 -3.43 -18.74
N TYR A 72 -14.71 -2.49 -17.79
CA TYR A 72 -14.38 -2.71 -16.38
C TYR A 72 -15.61 -3.00 -15.51
N ASP A 73 -16.79 -3.27 -16.07
CA ASP A 73 -18.02 -3.42 -15.28
C ASP A 73 -17.98 -4.57 -14.26
N LYS A 74 -17.18 -5.61 -14.53
CA LYS A 74 -16.96 -6.75 -13.62
C LYS A 74 -15.71 -6.56 -12.74
N ALA A 75 -15.00 -5.45 -12.91
CA ALA A 75 -13.79 -5.17 -12.17
C ALA A 75 -14.10 -4.71 -10.74
N SER A 76 -13.27 -5.15 -9.80
CA SER A 76 -13.44 -4.79 -8.40
C SER A 76 -12.14 -4.81 -7.60
N VAL A 77 -12.14 -4.03 -6.53
CA VAL A 77 -11.14 -4.10 -5.45
C VAL A 77 -11.76 -4.89 -4.30
N VAL A 78 -11.14 -6.00 -3.92
CA VAL A 78 -11.56 -6.81 -2.77
C VAL A 78 -10.53 -6.62 -1.65
N VAL A 79 -10.98 -6.16 -0.50
CA VAL A 79 -10.17 -6.04 0.72
C VAL A 79 -10.59 -7.13 1.71
N ARG A 80 -9.69 -8.08 1.98
CA ARG A 80 -9.88 -9.18 2.93
C ARG A 80 -8.52 -9.65 3.44
N ALA A 81 -8.43 -10.06 4.70
CA ALA A 81 -7.25 -10.76 5.18
C ALA A 81 -6.91 -11.98 4.29
N GLY A 82 -5.62 -12.16 3.97
CA GLY A 82 -5.13 -13.30 3.20
C GLY A 82 -5.40 -14.65 3.90
N ARG A 83 -5.47 -15.75 3.12
CA ARG A 83 -5.88 -17.08 3.62
C ARG A 83 -4.79 -17.90 4.34
N THR A 84 -3.53 -17.44 4.43
CA THR A 84 -2.42 -18.25 4.97
C THR A 84 -1.63 -17.58 6.10
N GLY A 85 -1.47 -18.32 7.21
CA GLY A 85 -0.56 -18.08 8.34
C GLY A 85 -1.05 -17.07 9.39
N ASP A 86 -0.77 -17.36 10.66
CA ASP A 86 -1.41 -16.84 11.89
C ASP A 86 -1.82 -15.36 11.89
N VAL A 87 -3.10 -15.19 12.17
CA VAL A 87 -3.81 -13.97 12.58
C VAL A 87 -3.50 -12.70 11.75
N ARG A 88 -4.27 -12.56 10.66
CA ARG A 88 -4.30 -11.36 9.81
C ARG A 88 -5.48 -10.44 10.08
N VAL A 89 -6.48 -10.90 10.83
CA VAL A 89 -7.61 -10.06 11.25
C VAL A 89 -7.09 -9.06 12.28
N LEU A 90 -7.42 -7.80 12.12
CA LEU A 90 -6.96 -6.73 12.99
C LEU A 90 -7.88 -6.58 14.20
N CYS A 91 -7.31 -6.28 15.36
CA CYS A 91 -8.12 -6.01 16.54
C CYS A 91 -8.94 -4.73 16.41
N GLN A 92 -8.44 -3.74 15.66
CA GLN A 92 -9.13 -2.50 15.34
C GLN A 92 -9.31 -2.36 13.82
N PRO A 93 -10.53 -2.05 13.32
CA PRO A 93 -10.73 -1.81 11.90
C PRO A 93 -9.87 -0.65 11.36
N LEU A 94 -9.21 -0.87 10.23
CA LEU A 94 -8.52 0.19 9.50
C LEU A 94 -9.49 0.95 8.60
N ALA A 95 -9.39 2.28 8.62
CA ALA A 95 -9.98 3.12 7.58
C ALA A 95 -9.16 2.98 6.30
N VAL A 96 -9.80 2.56 5.22
CA VAL A 96 -9.18 2.35 3.91
C VAL A 96 -9.87 3.24 2.88
N GLN A 97 -9.09 3.95 2.09
CA GLN A 97 -9.55 4.63 0.89
C GLN A 97 -9.30 3.74 -0.30
N VAL A 98 -10.29 3.60 -1.18
CA VAL A 98 -10.13 3.06 -2.53
C VAL A 98 -10.44 4.20 -3.49
N GLU A 99 -9.47 4.61 -4.28
CA GLU A 99 -9.56 5.81 -5.09
C GLU A 99 -9.16 5.55 -6.54
N PHE A 100 -9.86 6.21 -7.45
CA PHE A 100 -9.76 6.06 -8.89
C PHE A 100 -9.38 7.40 -9.52
N TRP A 101 -8.41 7.36 -10.42
CA TRP A 101 -7.99 8.49 -11.23
C TRP A 101 -7.96 8.12 -12.70
N THR A 102 -8.21 9.10 -13.56
CA THR A 102 -7.80 9.06 -14.95
C THR A 102 -6.44 9.73 -15.07
N LEU A 103 -5.51 9.04 -15.72
CA LEU A 103 -4.23 9.58 -16.17
C LEU A 103 -4.38 9.84 -17.65
N THR A 104 -4.17 11.07 -18.12
CA THR A 104 -4.29 11.43 -19.53
C THR A 104 -2.97 11.97 -20.04
N ALA A 105 -2.44 11.38 -21.12
CA ALA A 105 -1.26 11.91 -21.77
C ALA A 105 -1.61 13.21 -22.52
N THR A 106 -0.76 14.21 -22.30
CA THR A 106 -0.80 15.53 -22.91
C THR A 106 0.56 15.80 -23.56
N THR A 107 0.65 16.86 -24.36
CA THR A 107 1.92 17.25 -25.00
C THR A 107 3.01 17.63 -24.00
N THR A 108 2.64 17.98 -22.76
CA THR A 108 3.56 18.42 -21.70
C THR A 108 3.79 17.38 -20.59
N GLY A 109 3.15 16.21 -20.67
CA GLY A 109 3.26 15.17 -19.65
C GLY A 109 1.94 14.45 -19.39
N THR A 110 1.73 13.99 -18.16
CA THR A 110 0.50 13.27 -17.77
C THR A 110 -0.32 14.12 -16.81
N GLU A 111 -1.56 14.41 -17.21
CA GLU A 111 -2.55 15.03 -16.34
C GLU A 111 -3.26 13.95 -15.53
N THR A 112 -3.43 14.19 -14.23
CA THR A 112 -4.12 13.27 -13.32
C THR A 112 -5.42 13.93 -12.88
N SER A 113 -6.55 13.26 -13.13
CA SER A 113 -7.88 13.72 -12.73
C SER A 113 -8.55 12.73 -11.80
N PHE A 114 -9.13 13.24 -10.71
CA PHE A 114 -9.91 12.46 -9.77
C PHE A 114 -11.22 11.96 -10.41
N VAL A 115 -11.55 10.69 -10.21
CA VAL A 115 -12.83 10.13 -10.64
C VAL A 115 -13.73 9.89 -9.44
N MET A 116 -13.29 9.05 -8.51
CA MET A 116 -14.12 8.62 -7.39
C MET A 116 -13.29 8.06 -6.24
N ARG A 117 -13.84 8.16 -5.02
CA ARG A 117 -13.26 7.59 -3.82
C ARG A 117 -14.31 6.91 -2.96
N TYR A 118 -13.97 5.73 -2.47
CA TYR A 118 -14.74 4.97 -1.50
C TYR A 118 -13.97 4.91 -0.19
N ARG A 119 -14.67 5.16 0.92
CA ARG A 119 -14.13 4.96 2.26
C ARG A 119 -14.70 3.68 2.85
N LEU A 120 -13.81 2.80 3.28
CA LEU A 120 -14.13 1.54 3.94
C LEU A 120 -13.58 1.53 5.36
N SER A 121 -14.19 0.72 6.21
CA SER A 121 -13.63 0.31 7.50
C SER A 121 -13.57 -1.23 7.51
N THR A 122 -12.38 -1.79 7.75
CA THR A 122 -12.19 -3.24 7.70
C THR A 122 -11.10 -3.70 8.66
N ASP A 123 -11.40 -4.77 9.38
CA ASP A 123 -10.46 -5.59 10.16
C ASP A 123 -9.90 -6.75 9.32
N GLY A 124 -10.39 -6.94 8.09
CA GLY A 124 -10.05 -8.05 7.21
C GLY A 124 -10.80 -9.36 7.45
N SER A 125 -11.66 -9.45 8.48
CA SER A 125 -12.41 -10.68 8.81
C SER A 125 -13.44 -11.04 7.73
N ARG A 126 -14.08 -10.02 7.14
CA ARG A 126 -15.02 -10.15 6.02
C ARG A 126 -14.45 -9.45 4.80
N ALA A 127 -14.75 -9.98 3.61
CA ALA A 127 -14.42 -9.25 2.38
C ALA A 127 -15.26 -7.98 2.28
N ARG A 128 -14.61 -6.89 1.92
CA ARG A 128 -15.23 -5.68 1.42
C ARG A 128 -14.90 -5.57 -0.06
N THR A 129 -15.94 -5.49 -0.89
CA THR A 129 -15.79 -5.37 -2.34
C THR A 129 -16.23 -3.99 -2.78
N VAL A 130 -15.38 -3.32 -3.55
CA VAL A 130 -15.68 -2.06 -4.22
C VAL A 130 -15.69 -2.35 -5.72
N GLY A 131 -16.86 -2.22 -6.33
CA GLY A 131 -16.98 -2.24 -7.79
C GLY A 131 -16.33 -1.01 -8.39
N PHE A 132 -15.85 -1.12 -9.61
CA PHE A 132 -15.30 0.03 -10.32
C PHE A 132 -16.44 0.99 -10.71
N PRO A 133 -16.18 2.31 -10.72
CA PRO A 133 -17.13 3.27 -11.27
C PRO A 133 -17.57 2.90 -12.69
N ALA A 134 -18.88 3.04 -12.97
CA ALA A 134 -19.38 2.92 -14.32
C ALA A 134 -18.82 4.05 -15.20
N GLY A 135 -18.65 3.77 -16.50
CA GLY A 135 -18.19 4.77 -17.47
C GLY A 135 -16.72 5.17 -17.33
N LEU A 136 -15.90 4.37 -16.62
CA LEU A 136 -14.46 4.54 -16.68
C LEU A 136 -13.96 4.39 -18.12
N PRO A 137 -13.04 5.26 -18.58
CA PRO A 137 -12.51 5.16 -19.92
C PRO A 137 -11.74 3.85 -20.07
N ALA A 138 -12.19 3.00 -20.98
CA ALA A 138 -11.53 1.75 -21.35
C ALA A 138 -10.42 1.96 -22.40
N GLY A 139 -10.24 3.19 -22.88
CA GLY A 139 -9.28 3.54 -23.93
C GLY A 139 -9.75 3.21 -25.35
N GLN A 140 -11.06 2.99 -25.55
CA GLN A 140 -11.67 2.57 -26.83
C GLN A 140 -11.65 3.64 -27.94
N ASP A 141 -11.31 4.90 -27.62
CA ASP A 141 -11.45 6.03 -28.56
C ASP A 141 -10.11 6.60 -29.03
N GLY A 142 -9.00 5.88 -28.83
CA GLY A 142 -7.65 6.39 -29.10
C GLY A 142 -7.23 7.55 -28.18
N SER A 143 -8.04 7.86 -27.14
CA SER A 143 -7.67 8.79 -26.08
C SER A 143 -6.51 8.21 -25.27
N CYS A 144 -5.46 8.99 -25.00
CA CYS A 144 -4.34 8.55 -24.16
C CYS A 144 -4.70 8.58 -22.68
N THR A 145 -5.87 8.07 -22.34
CA THR A 145 -6.40 8.05 -20.98
C THR A 145 -6.36 6.64 -20.44
N ARG A 146 -5.77 6.48 -19.26
CA ARG A 146 -5.71 5.22 -18.52
C ARG A 146 -6.29 5.42 -17.13
N VAL A 147 -6.77 4.34 -16.56
CA VAL A 147 -7.33 4.36 -15.21
C VAL A 147 -6.32 3.81 -14.23
N LEU A 148 -6.10 4.54 -13.14
CA LEU A 148 -5.34 4.10 -11.99
C LEU A 148 -6.31 3.92 -10.82
N VAL A 149 -6.22 2.78 -10.15
CA VAL A 149 -6.91 2.52 -8.88
C VAL A 149 -5.90 2.26 -7.79
N ALA A 150 -6.09 2.85 -6.61
CA ALA A 150 -5.26 2.56 -5.43
C ALA A 150 -6.08 2.35 -4.18
N ALA A 151 -5.57 1.51 -3.28
CA ALA A 151 -6.07 1.26 -1.94
C ALA A 151 -5.01 1.62 -0.90
N TYR A 152 -5.37 2.48 0.06
CA TYR A 152 -4.43 2.99 1.06
C TYR A 152 -5.15 3.32 2.39
N PRO A 153 -4.45 3.33 3.53
CA PRO A 153 -5.07 3.58 4.81
C PRO A 153 -5.18 5.08 5.12
N GLY A 154 -6.15 5.45 5.95
CA GLY A 154 -6.23 6.78 6.56
C GLY A 154 -7.03 7.82 5.75
N ALA A 155 -6.55 9.07 5.81
CA ALA A 155 -7.18 10.22 5.15
C ALA A 155 -6.89 10.24 3.64
N PRO A 156 -7.65 10.99 2.83
CA PRO A 156 -7.36 11.20 1.40
C PRO A 156 -5.94 11.69 1.09
N LEU A 157 -5.42 11.36 -0.09
CA LEU A 157 -4.13 11.87 -0.57
C LEU A 157 -4.16 13.39 -0.71
N ALA A 158 -3.14 14.06 -0.18
CA ALA A 158 -2.86 15.45 -0.50
C ALA A 158 -2.17 15.56 -1.86
N ASP A 159 -2.11 16.76 -2.44
CA ASP A 159 -1.57 16.99 -3.78
C ASP A 159 -0.15 16.43 -3.96
N GLY A 160 0.73 16.63 -2.98
CA GLY A 160 2.10 16.09 -2.99
C GLY A 160 2.20 14.57 -2.84
N GLU A 161 1.10 13.87 -2.55
CA GLU A 161 1.02 12.41 -2.42
C GLU A 161 0.40 11.74 -3.64
N LEU A 162 -0.16 12.51 -4.58
CA LEU A 162 -0.86 12.02 -5.77
C LEU A 162 0.06 11.20 -6.68
N PRO A 163 -0.52 10.36 -7.54
CA PRO A 163 0.24 9.56 -8.47
C PRO A 163 0.86 10.40 -9.60
N TRP A 164 2.01 9.95 -10.10
CA TRP A 164 2.59 10.39 -11.37
C TRP A 164 3.27 9.22 -12.08
N THR A 165 3.51 9.37 -13.37
CA THR A 165 4.23 8.38 -14.18
C THR A 165 5.67 8.84 -14.43
N THR A 166 6.61 7.89 -14.46
CA THR A 166 8.02 8.16 -14.79
C THR A 166 8.33 7.99 -16.29
N ARG A 167 7.36 7.51 -17.07
CA ARG A 167 7.45 7.29 -18.51
C ARG A 167 6.20 7.81 -19.20
N ASP A 168 6.27 7.83 -20.53
CA ASP A 168 5.10 8.08 -21.36
C ASP A 168 3.98 7.09 -21.04
N LEU A 169 2.75 7.61 -20.91
CA LEU A 169 1.62 6.84 -20.43
C LEU A 169 1.19 5.72 -21.38
N ALA A 170 1.42 5.88 -22.69
CA ALA A 170 1.09 4.86 -23.70
C ALA A 170 1.97 3.61 -23.55
N THR A 171 3.20 3.77 -23.05
CA THR A 171 4.14 2.66 -22.81
C THR A 171 4.29 2.28 -21.35
N SER A 172 3.69 3.04 -20.43
CA SER A 172 3.84 2.84 -18.99
C SER A 172 3.22 1.53 -18.52
N GLY A 173 3.98 0.77 -17.74
CA GLY A 173 3.47 -0.33 -16.93
C GLY A 173 3.04 0.14 -15.54
N GLU A 174 2.53 -0.79 -14.74
CA GLU A 174 2.24 -0.55 -13.32
C GLU A 174 3.49 -0.05 -12.57
N THR A 175 4.67 -0.57 -12.90
CA THR A 175 5.95 -0.20 -12.27
C THR A 175 6.43 1.23 -12.55
N ASP A 176 5.85 1.88 -13.56
CA ASP A 176 6.17 3.26 -13.93
C ASP A 176 5.32 4.28 -13.15
N VAL A 177 4.31 3.83 -12.40
CA VAL A 177 3.51 4.68 -11.51
C VAL A 177 4.21 4.84 -10.17
N ARG A 178 4.29 6.09 -9.71
CA ARG A 178 4.85 6.47 -8.41
C ARG A 178 3.85 7.31 -7.64
N PHE A 179 4.03 7.35 -6.33
CA PHE A 179 3.25 8.16 -5.40
C PHE A 179 4.20 8.86 -4.44
N GLY A 180 3.82 10.06 -3.98
CA GLY A 180 4.62 10.87 -3.06
C GLY A 180 4.55 10.41 -1.61
N THR A 181 4.06 9.20 -1.39
CA THR A 181 3.76 8.68 -0.07
C THR A 181 4.02 7.18 0.02
N ALA A 182 4.45 6.74 1.20
CA ALA A 182 4.68 5.32 1.49
C ALA A 182 3.42 4.59 1.98
N ARG A 183 2.28 5.30 2.07
CA ARG A 183 1.04 4.73 2.61
C ARG A 183 0.22 3.95 1.57
N ILE A 184 0.65 3.92 0.30
CA ILE A 184 -0.03 3.13 -0.72
C ILE A 184 0.09 1.65 -0.37
N GLY A 185 -1.07 1.03 -0.13
CA GLY A 185 -1.17 -0.39 0.21
C GLY A 185 -1.20 -1.25 -1.04
N ALA A 186 -1.98 -0.89 -2.05
CA ALA A 186 -1.95 -1.58 -3.33
C ALA A 186 -2.44 -0.61 -4.41
N TYR A 187 -1.99 -0.78 -5.64
CA TYR A 187 -2.52 -0.04 -6.77
C TYR A 187 -2.47 -0.90 -8.03
N ARG A 188 -3.22 -0.49 -9.05
CA ARG A 188 -3.18 -1.07 -10.38
C ARG A 188 -3.42 0.00 -11.43
N LEU A 189 -2.50 0.11 -12.37
CA LEU A 189 -2.74 0.82 -13.62
C LEU A 189 -3.45 -0.14 -14.56
N LEU A 190 -4.71 0.14 -14.89
CA LEU A 190 -5.48 -0.75 -15.75
C LEU A 190 -4.88 -0.79 -17.15
N PRO A 191 -4.78 -1.98 -17.77
CA PRO A 191 -4.34 -2.08 -19.15
C PRO A 191 -5.38 -1.39 -20.05
N PRO A 192 -4.94 -0.69 -21.12
CA PRO A 192 -5.87 -0.25 -22.15
C PRO A 192 -6.64 -1.46 -22.67
N GLN A 193 -7.94 -1.29 -22.92
CA GLN A 193 -8.77 -2.37 -23.47
C GLN A 193 -8.81 -2.36 -24.99
N ASP A 194 -8.32 -1.29 -25.63
CA ASP A 194 -8.05 -1.24 -27.07
C ASP A 194 -6.57 -1.56 -27.35
N SER A 195 -6.35 -2.20 -28.49
CA SER A 195 -5.04 -2.48 -29.07
C SER A 195 -4.47 -1.32 -29.89
N ALA A 196 -5.29 -0.31 -30.22
CA ALA A 196 -4.84 0.85 -30.98
C ALA A 196 -3.73 1.64 -30.25
N PRO A 197 -2.62 1.97 -30.93
CA PRO A 197 -1.59 2.83 -30.37
C PRO A 197 -2.16 4.22 -30.11
N CYS A 198 -1.81 4.81 -28.96
CA CYS A 198 -2.27 6.16 -28.66
C CYS A 198 -1.55 7.24 -29.46
N ASP A 199 -2.29 8.27 -29.89
CA ASP A 199 -1.76 9.50 -30.50
C ASP A 199 -1.98 10.68 -29.55
N ALA A 200 -0.96 11.00 -28.74
CA ALA A 200 -1.01 12.08 -27.75
C ALA A 200 -1.22 13.47 -28.38
N GLY A 201 -1.01 13.61 -29.70
CA GLY A 201 -1.28 14.84 -30.44
C GLY A 201 -2.77 15.06 -30.75
N ARG A 202 -3.61 14.05 -30.58
CA ARG A 202 -5.06 14.09 -30.87
C ARG A 202 -5.94 14.26 -29.65
N SER A 203 -5.40 14.34 -28.42
CA SER A 203 -6.18 14.49 -27.18
C SER A 203 -7.02 15.77 -27.16
N THR A 204 -8.19 15.74 -27.79
CA THR A 204 -9.23 16.76 -27.68
C THR A 204 -10.04 16.50 -26.42
N THR A 205 -10.06 17.49 -25.55
CA THR A 205 -10.92 17.70 -24.37
C THR A 205 -11.89 16.55 -24.07
N SER A 206 -11.52 15.68 -23.13
CA SER A 206 -12.43 14.64 -22.63
C SER A 206 -13.57 15.30 -21.84
N PRO A 207 -14.85 15.02 -22.12
CA PRO A 207 -15.94 15.51 -21.29
C PRO A 207 -15.87 14.81 -19.92
N SER A 208 -15.89 15.59 -18.84
CA SER A 208 -16.04 15.05 -17.49
C SER A 208 -17.27 14.12 -17.45
N PRO A 209 -17.21 12.95 -16.78
CA PRO A 209 -18.37 12.10 -16.66
C PRO A 209 -19.47 12.84 -15.89
N ALA A 210 -20.51 13.26 -16.62
CA ALA A 210 -21.72 13.81 -16.06
C ALA A 210 -22.56 12.66 -15.51
N GLY A 211 -22.67 12.54 -14.19
CA GLY A 211 -23.58 11.58 -13.57
C GLY A 211 -23.18 11.13 -12.18
N SER A 212 -23.30 12.01 -11.18
CA SER A 212 -23.31 11.59 -9.78
C SER A 212 -24.65 10.88 -9.47
N THR A 213 -24.75 9.59 -9.76
CA THR A 213 -25.84 8.79 -9.18
C THR A 213 -25.36 8.30 -7.83
N ALA A 214 -25.80 8.99 -6.76
CA ALA A 214 -25.67 8.53 -5.39
C ALA A 214 -26.30 7.13 -5.27
N TRP A 215 -25.49 6.09 -5.16
CA TRP A 215 -25.99 4.75 -4.90
C TRP A 215 -26.29 4.57 -3.41
N ASN A 216 -27.57 4.28 -3.17
CA ASN A 216 -28.27 4.11 -1.91
C ASN A 216 -27.69 2.94 -1.09
N ILE A 217 -27.46 3.18 0.20
CA ILE A 217 -26.85 2.25 1.18
C ILE A 217 -27.80 1.09 1.57
N ASN A 218 -29.04 1.08 1.10
CA ASN A 218 -30.00 0.05 1.44
C ASN A 218 -30.37 -0.81 0.23
N HIS A 219 -29.71 -1.96 0.07
CA HIS A 219 -30.35 -3.16 -0.50
C HIS A 219 -29.82 -4.40 0.25
N PRO A 220 -30.70 -5.38 0.54
CA PRO A 220 -30.52 -6.43 1.54
C PRO A 220 -29.42 -7.46 1.22
#